data_AF-U1P1B3-F1
#
_entry.id   AF-U1P1B3-F1
#
_cell.length_a   1.000
_cell.length_b   1.000
_cell.length_c   1.000
_cell.angle_alpha   90.00
_cell.angle_beta   90.00
_cell.angle_gamma   90.00
#
_symmetry.space_group_name_H-M   'P 1'
#
loop_
_entity.id
_entity.type
_entity.pdbx_description
1 polymer ?
#
loop_
_entity_poly.entity_id
_entity_poly.type
_entity_poly.pdbx_seq_one_letter_code
_entity_poly.pdbx_strand_id
1 'polypeptide(L)'
;MSNCADRFQDLTTPVDIVLDEDLAALRRMPERSRIEQYNELKSNESEFVRGSFRRNCSDFLTDTERGRVRGDFRLARLLVAASFYSERGDVPAAMADDFIERELEAVVEFDRYRQFDALSESQIEEKIRRMDGEVYELVEEYTSTQLANLDELLEHPDVQQDLMERLVDRYDDRREKIRQGFFVYVEAHGLEHMVEAIESAVEAVNDASAEREQVREELREEVEEAIRGREGGTLLTRQELESELQGLRQELSGGGDADHLRSELGQLRDRIEELSAQQESAETEMATRIDRTAQLEERLESKIDDLEATRERAVADATEEAGQKAAALVENELDQLQEQRDQLRTELDRLEREREEIAATRDSLDEKQESSTSRFPRSSSHSRAT
;
A
#
# COMPACT_ATOMS: atom_id res chain seq x y z
N MET A 1 -25.99 38.44 48.43
CA MET A 1 -25.85 38.04 47.02
C MET A 1 -25.15 36.70 47.05
N SER A 2 -25.90 35.62 46.82
CA SER A 2 -25.30 34.29 46.70
C SER A 2 -24.36 34.33 45.50
N ASN A 3 -23.08 34.07 45.72
CA ASN A 3 -22.10 34.04 44.66
C ASN A 3 -22.51 32.91 43.70
N CYS A 4 -22.75 33.23 42.43
CA CYS A 4 -23.09 32.22 41.42
C CYS A 4 -21.97 31.17 41.31
N ALA A 5 -20.72 31.54 41.61
CA ALA A 5 -19.61 30.61 41.66
C ALA A 5 -19.75 29.56 42.78
N ASP A 6 -20.08 29.97 44.01
CA ASP A 6 -20.23 29.04 45.14
C ASP A 6 -21.36 28.03 44.85
N ARG A 7 -22.49 28.50 44.32
CA ARG A 7 -23.60 27.62 43.94
C ARG A 7 -23.29 26.71 42.77
N PHE A 8 -22.49 27.18 41.82
CA PHE A 8 -22.02 26.36 40.71
C PHE A 8 -21.14 25.23 41.25
N GLN A 9 -20.19 25.56 42.11
CA GLN A 9 -19.30 24.60 42.77
C GLN A 9 -20.08 23.59 43.61
N ASP A 10 -21.08 24.02 44.37
CA ASP A 10 -21.93 23.10 45.15
C ASP A 10 -22.64 22.07 44.26
N LEU A 11 -23.09 22.48 43.07
CA LEU A 11 -23.78 21.61 42.13
C LEU A 11 -22.81 20.66 41.40
N THR A 12 -21.61 21.12 41.05
CA THR A 12 -20.63 20.34 40.25
C THR A 12 -19.66 19.52 41.08
N THR A 13 -19.41 19.85 42.35
CA THR A 13 -18.47 19.07 43.19
C THR A 13 -18.78 17.57 43.21
N PRO A 14 -20.05 17.12 43.35
CA PRO A 14 -20.37 15.69 43.27
C PRO A 14 -20.10 15.08 41.88
N VAL A 15 -20.21 15.88 40.81
CA VAL A 15 -19.90 15.47 39.44
C VAL A 15 -18.40 15.24 39.31
N ASP A 16 -17.60 16.21 39.72
CA ASP A 16 -16.14 16.16 39.65
C ASP A 16 -15.60 14.93 40.40
N ILE A 17 -16.12 14.69 41.62
CA ILE A 17 -15.78 13.49 42.41
C ILE A 17 -16.05 12.21 41.62
N VAL A 18 -17.21 12.08 40.98
CA VAL A 18 -17.55 10.85 40.23
C VAL A 18 -16.76 10.72 38.94
N LEU A 19 -16.51 11.82 38.24
CA LEU A 19 -15.72 11.80 37.01
C LEU A 19 -14.26 11.40 37.29
N ASP A 20 -13.73 11.72 38.47
CA ASP A 20 -12.39 11.38 38.95
C ASP A 20 -12.25 9.94 39.50
N GLU A 21 -13.34 9.25 39.82
CA GLU A 21 -13.37 7.86 40.33
C GLU A 21 -13.55 6.80 39.23
N ASP A 22 -12.81 5.68 39.29
CA ASP A 22 -12.94 4.54 38.35
C ASP A 22 -14.14 3.64 38.67
N LEU A 23 -14.61 2.83 37.69
CA LEU A 23 -15.76 1.94 37.96
C LEU A 23 -15.43 0.94 39.07
N ALA A 24 -14.16 0.53 39.23
CA ALA A 24 -13.77 -0.37 40.31
C ALA A 24 -13.94 0.26 41.70
N ALA A 25 -13.66 1.55 41.85
CA ALA A 25 -13.83 2.34 43.08
C ALA A 25 -15.31 2.56 43.36
N LEU A 26 -16.09 2.93 42.34
CA LEU A 26 -17.55 3.03 42.46
C LEU A 26 -18.18 1.69 42.87
N ARG A 27 -17.71 0.57 42.31
CA ARG A 27 -18.18 -0.79 42.67
C ARG A 27 -17.88 -1.17 44.12
N ARG A 28 -16.76 -0.70 44.68
CA ARG A 28 -16.42 -0.91 46.09
C ARG A 28 -17.35 -0.14 47.03
N MET A 29 -18.07 0.88 46.53
CA MET A 29 -19.07 1.59 47.32
C MET A 29 -20.32 0.73 47.53
N PRO A 30 -20.94 0.80 48.73
CA PRO A 30 -22.21 0.14 48.98
C PRO A 30 -23.28 0.56 47.97
N GLU A 31 -24.09 -0.39 47.51
CA GLU A 31 -25.18 -0.18 46.54
C GLU A 31 -26.09 1.00 46.92
N ARG A 32 -26.46 1.11 48.20
CA ARG A 32 -27.29 2.21 48.70
C ARG A 32 -26.62 3.57 48.48
N SER A 33 -25.32 3.68 48.74
CA SER A 33 -24.57 4.92 48.59
C SER A 33 -24.44 5.32 47.11
N ARG A 34 -24.24 4.36 46.20
CA ARG A 34 -24.27 4.61 44.76
C ARG A 34 -25.62 5.11 44.27
N ILE A 35 -26.73 4.53 44.77
CA ILE A 35 -28.08 5.00 44.42
C ILE A 35 -28.33 6.41 44.97
N GLU A 36 -27.91 6.70 46.20
CA GLU A 36 -28.01 8.04 46.79
C GLU A 36 -27.22 9.07 45.97
N GLN A 37 -25.98 8.73 45.59
CA GLN A 37 -25.13 9.56 44.75
C GLN A 37 -25.72 9.80 43.35
N TYR A 38 -26.30 8.76 42.73
CA TYR A 38 -27.01 8.89 41.46
C TYR A 38 -28.18 9.89 41.54
N ASN A 39 -28.99 9.77 42.60
CA ASN A 39 -30.14 10.64 42.80
C ASN A 39 -29.72 12.09 43.10
N GLU A 40 -28.62 12.28 43.84
CA GLU A 40 -28.03 13.59 44.08
C GLU A 40 -27.59 14.25 42.76
N LEU A 41 -26.85 13.53 41.92
CA LEU A 41 -26.44 14.02 40.59
C LEU A 41 -27.64 14.38 39.72
N LYS A 42 -28.69 13.53 39.68
CA LYS A 42 -29.93 13.77 38.92
C LYS A 42 -30.69 15.00 39.42
N SER A 43 -30.71 15.21 40.74
CA SER A 43 -31.30 16.38 41.37
C SER A 43 -30.50 17.65 41.04
N ASN A 44 -29.17 17.59 41.12
CA ASN A 44 -28.28 18.71 40.84
C ASN A 44 -28.32 19.13 39.37
N GLU A 45 -28.36 18.17 38.43
CA GLU A 45 -28.59 18.45 37.01
C GLU A 45 -29.93 19.18 36.80
N SER A 46 -30.99 18.72 37.49
CA SER A 46 -32.31 19.34 37.39
C SER A 46 -32.30 20.78 37.92
N GLU A 47 -31.61 21.03 39.04
CA GLU A 47 -31.45 22.37 39.62
C GLU A 47 -30.60 23.28 38.71
N PHE A 48 -29.56 22.73 38.08
CA PHE A 48 -28.71 23.43 37.12
C PHE A 48 -29.48 23.81 35.83
N VAL A 49 -30.22 22.87 35.24
CA VAL A 49 -30.88 23.04 33.92
C VAL A 49 -32.24 23.75 34.00
N ARG A 50 -33.02 23.49 35.05
CA ARG A 50 -34.43 23.95 35.17
C ARG A 50 -34.71 24.72 36.46
N GLY A 51 -33.82 24.61 37.43
CA GLY A 51 -33.98 25.17 38.77
C GLY A 51 -33.61 26.63 38.89
N SER A 52 -33.35 27.03 40.14
CA SER A 52 -33.12 28.43 40.48
C SER A 52 -31.72 28.90 40.09
N PHE A 53 -30.76 28.00 39.85
CA PHE A 53 -29.45 28.37 39.30
C PHE A 53 -29.59 29.04 37.92
N ARG A 54 -30.28 28.39 36.97
CA ARG A 54 -30.53 28.95 35.63
C ARG A 54 -31.23 30.31 35.65
N ARG A 55 -32.16 30.51 36.59
CA ARG A 55 -32.94 31.76 36.70
C ARG A 55 -32.12 32.90 37.28
N ASN A 56 -31.20 32.62 38.20
CA ASN A 56 -30.46 33.65 38.94
C ASN A 56 -29.04 33.88 38.41
N CYS A 57 -28.50 32.95 37.61
CA CYS A 57 -27.12 32.96 37.11
C CYS A 57 -27.08 32.71 35.60
N SER A 58 -28.06 33.21 34.83
CA SER A 58 -28.17 32.98 33.38
C SER A 58 -26.93 33.41 32.59
N ASP A 59 -26.27 34.48 33.04
CA ASP A 59 -25.17 35.12 32.34
C ASP A 59 -23.79 34.62 32.85
N PHE A 60 -23.78 33.68 33.82
CA PHE A 60 -22.56 33.15 34.41
C PHE A 60 -21.81 32.21 33.45
N LEU A 61 -22.54 31.48 32.60
CA LEU A 61 -22.00 30.56 31.61
C LEU A 61 -22.65 30.80 30.24
N THR A 62 -21.83 30.72 29.20
CA THR A 62 -22.28 30.67 27.81
C THR A 62 -23.14 29.43 27.53
N ASP A 63 -23.89 29.42 26.42
CA ASP A 63 -24.68 28.25 26.04
C ASP A 63 -23.80 27.01 25.82
N THR A 64 -22.59 27.18 25.26
CA THR A 64 -21.60 26.12 25.08
C THR A 64 -21.10 25.56 26.42
N GLU A 65 -20.69 26.42 27.36
CA GLU A 65 -20.24 25.99 28.69
C GLU A 65 -21.37 25.30 29.47
N ARG A 66 -22.63 25.75 29.31
CA ARG A 66 -23.78 25.06 29.91
C ARG A 66 -24.03 23.70 29.28
N GLY A 67 -23.84 23.55 27.98
CA GLY A 67 -23.87 22.26 27.28
C GLY A 67 -22.86 21.30 27.87
N ARG A 68 -21.61 21.74 28.02
CA ARG A 68 -20.49 20.97 28.59
C ARG A 68 -20.79 20.46 30.00
N VAL A 69 -21.21 21.36 30.90
CA VAL A 69 -21.53 21.00 32.29
C VAL A 69 -22.72 20.04 32.36
N ARG A 70 -23.72 20.20 31.48
CA ARG A 70 -24.84 19.25 31.40
C ARG A 70 -24.37 17.87 30.94
N GLY A 71 -23.46 17.81 29.98
CA GLY A 71 -22.79 16.57 29.58
C GLY A 71 -22.05 15.92 30.75
N ASP A 72 -21.38 16.70 31.60
CA ASP A 72 -20.66 16.19 32.78
C ASP A 72 -21.59 15.55 33.81
N PHE A 73 -22.73 16.18 34.09
CA PHE A 73 -23.76 15.58 34.94
C PHE A 73 -24.23 14.22 34.42
N ARG A 74 -24.48 14.14 33.11
CA ARG A 74 -24.97 12.91 32.45
C ARG A 74 -23.92 11.82 32.43
N LEU A 75 -22.67 12.17 32.14
CA LEU A 75 -21.54 11.24 32.16
C LEU A 75 -21.29 10.69 33.58
N ALA A 76 -21.32 11.55 34.60
CA ALA A 76 -21.19 11.12 35.99
C ALA A 76 -22.33 10.15 36.40
N ARG A 77 -23.58 10.47 36.01
CA ARG A 77 -24.72 9.56 36.22
C ARG A 77 -24.54 8.23 35.49
N LEU A 78 -24.03 8.27 34.25
CA LEU A 78 -23.78 7.07 33.46
C LEU A 78 -22.68 6.20 34.09
N LEU A 79 -21.59 6.77 34.61
CA LEU A 79 -20.55 6.02 35.33
C LEU A 79 -21.12 5.30 36.56
N VAL A 80 -21.97 5.97 37.34
CA VAL A 80 -22.63 5.33 38.48
C VAL A 80 -23.57 4.21 38.01
N ALA A 81 -24.32 4.40 36.93
CA ALA A 81 -25.19 3.36 36.36
C ALA A 81 -24.38 2.17 35.80
N ALA A 82 -23.30 2.44 35.07
CA ALA A 82 -22.38 1.45 34.52
C ALA A 82 -21.70 0.61 35.63
N SER A 83 -21.50 1.18 36.82
CA SER A 83 -21.01 0.41 37.98
C SER A 83 -21.97 -0.70 38.42
N PHE A 84 -23.27 -0.55 38.18
CA PHE A 84 -24.27 -1.61 38.42
C PHE A 84 -24.34 -2.59 37.24
N TYR A 85 -24.36 -2.03 36.02
CA TYR A 85 -24.41 -2.82 34.79
C TYR A 85 -23.23 -3.79 34.68
N SER A 86 -22.00 -3.33 34.96
CA SER A 86 -20.80 -4.19 34.96
C SER A 86 -20.81 -5.31 36.01
N GLU A 87 -21.64 -5.22 37.05
CA GLU A 87 -21.75 -6.24 38.10
C GLU A 87 -22.85 -7.26 37.84
N ARG A 88 -23.98 -6.81 37.27
CA ARG A 88 -25.22 -7.60 37.21
C ARG A 88 -25.77 -7.78 35.80
N GLY A 89 -25.22 -7.06 34.81
CA GLY A 89 -25.78 -6.96 33.46
C GLY A 89 -27.09 -6.16 33.40
N ASP A 90 -27.46 -5.46 34.48
CA ASP A 90 -28.71 -4.69 34.60
C ASP A 90 -28.52 -3.56 35.63
N VAL A 91 -29.42 -2.57 35.60
CA VAL A 91 -29.38 -1.39 36.47
C VAL A 91 -30.62 -1.30 37.37
N PRO A 92 -30.52 -0.67 38.56
CA PRO A 92 -31.68 -0.45 39.42
C PRO A 92 -32.82 0.32 38.74
N ALA A 93 -34.06 0.05 39.14
CA ALA A 93 -35.26 0.69 38.58
C ALA A 93 -35.25 2.23 38.62
N ALA A 94 -34.49 2.84 39.53
CA ALA A 94 -34.35 4.30 39.62
C ALA A 94 -33.63 4.93 38.42
N MET A 95 -32.91 4.13 37.62
CA MET A 95 -32.06 4.56 36.50
C MET A 95 -32.25 3.71 35.23
N ALA A 96 -33.23 2.80 35.20
CA ALA A 96 -33.46 1.85 34.09
C ALA A 96 -33.86 2.50 32.76
N ASP A 97 -34.56 3.64 32.81
CA ASP A 97 -35.01 4.37 31.61
C ASP A 97 -34.13 5.58 31.28
N ASP A 98 -33.04 5.80 32.03
CA ASP A 98 -32.22 7.00 31.89
C ASP A 98 -31.10 6.84 30.84
N PHE A 99 -30.69 5.61 30.53
CA PHE A 99 -29.62 5.26 29.58
C PHE A 99 -29.96 3.99 28.82
N ILE A 100 -29.53 3.89 27.55
CA ILE A 100 -29.67 2.66 26.77
C ILE A 100 -28.53 1.68 27.08
N GLU A 101 -28.73 0.40 26.79
CA GLU A 101 -27.74 -0.66 27.04
C GLU A 101 -26.39 -0.38 26.37
N ARG A 102 -26.40 0.15 25.13
CA ARG A 102 -25.19 0.52 24.40
C ARG A 102 -24.39 1.64 25.07
N GLU A 103 -25.05 2.63 25.70
CA GLU A 103 -24.36 3.69 26.46
C GLU A 103 -23.67 3.11 27.71
N LEU A 104 -24.30 2.13 28.36
CA LEU A 104 -23.74 1.44 29.53
C LEU A 104 -22.55 0.55 29.15
N GLU A 105 -22.69 -0.23 28.07
CA GLU A 105 -21.64 -1.09 27.53
C GLU A 105 -20.40 -0.29 27.13
N ALA A 106 -20.60 0.80 26.37
CA ALA A 106 -19.51 1.68 25.94
C ALA A 106 -18.69 2.23 27.12
N VAL A 107 -19.35 2.61 28.23
CA VAL A 107 -18.64 3.10 29.42
C VAL A 107 -17.89 2.00 30.16
N VAL A 108 -18.43 0.78 30.21
CA VAL A 108 -17.74 -0.36 30.83
C VAL A 108 -16.49 -0.73 30.03
N GLU A 109 -16.59 -0.78 28.71
CA GLU A 109 -15.44 -0.99 27.83
C GLU A 109 -14.42 0.13 27.96
N PHE A 110 -14.88 1.39 28.03
CA PHE A 110 -14.02 2.55 28.19
C PHE A 110 -13.26 2.55 29.53
N ASP A 111 -13.89 2.18 30.64
CA ASP A 111 -13.24 2.20 31.96
C ASP A 111 -12.15 1.12 32.11
N ARG A 112 -12.23 0.01 31.36
CA ARG A 112 -11.19 -1.05 31.33
C ARG A 112 -9.79 -0.48 31.04
N TYR A 113 -9.72 0.63 30.31
CA TYR A 113 -8.48 1.28 29.89
C TYR A 113 -8.15 2.55 30.71
N ARG A 114 -8.95 2.89 31.71
CA ARG A 114 -8.71 4.05 32.59
C ARG A 114 -7.41 3.98 33.36
N GLN A 115 -6.86 2.78 33.56
CA GLN A 115 -5.54 2.60 34.15
C GLN A 115 -4.42 3.38 33.44
N PHE A 116 -4.62 3.84 32.20
CA PHE A 116 -3.69 4.70 31.46
C PHE A 116 -3.89 6.21 31.74
N ASP A 117 -5.05 6.64 32.24
CA ASP A 117 -5.32 8.05 32.58
C ASP A 117 -4.42 8.54 33.71
N ALA A 118 -4.14 7.67 34.68
CA ALA A 118 -3.33 8.01 35.85
C ALA A 118 -1.82 7.89 35.62
N LEU A 119 -1.40 7.32 34.49
CA LEU A 119 0.02 7.13 34.18
C LEU A 119 0.59 8.38 33.50
N SER A 120 1.78 8.80 33.90
CA SER A 120 2.60 9.71 33.09
C SER A 120 3.14 8.99 31.86
N GLU A 121 3.57 9.73 30.84
CA GLU A 121 4.19 9.18 29.62
C GLU A 121 5.31 8.18 29.96
N SER A 122 6.18 8.51 30.92
CA SER A 122 7.26 7.63 31.40
C SER A 122 6.78 6.38 32.16
N GLN A 123 5.61 6.43 32.80
CA GLN A 123 5.02 5.27 33.46
C GLN A 123 4.29 4.36 32.46
N ILE A 124 3.73 4.94 31.40
CA ILE A 124 3.20 4.22 30.25
C ILE A 124 4.35 3.46 29.58
N GLU A 125 5.45 4.14 29.27
CA GLU A 125 6.70 3.56 28.77
C GLU A 125 7.21 2.40 29.64
N GLU A 126 7.28 2.59 30.96
CA GLU A 126 7.79 1.54 31.85
C GLU A 126 6.83 0.34 31.98
N LYS A 127 5.51 0.58 31.83
CA LYS A 127 4.50 -0.48 31.83
C LYS A 127 4.53 -1.25 30.51
N ILE A 128 4.67 -0.56 29.37
CA ILE A 128 4.91 -1.13 28.04
C ILE A 128 6.14 -2.06 28.08
N ARG A 129 7.24 -1.61 28.71
CA ARG A 129 8.47 -2.40 28.88
C ARG A 129 8.27 -3.70 29.70
N ARG A 130 7.39 -3.71 30.69
CA ARG A 130 7.15 -4.88 31.58
C ARG A 130 6.17 -5.90 30.99
N MET A 131 5.48 -5.56 29.91
CA MET A 131 4.45 -6.39 29.28
C MET A 131 4.98 -7.26 28.11
N ASP A 132 6.30 -7.50 28.04
CA ASP A 132 6.94 -8.47 27.12
C ASP A 132 6.42 -8.49 25.66
N GLY A 133 6.10 -7.33 25.08
CA GLY A 133 5.74 -7.22 23.66
C GLY A 133 4.24 -7.31 23.30
N GLU A 134 3.33 -7.46 24.27
CA GLU A 134 1.86 -7.38 24.05
C GLU A 134 1.34 -5.93 23.79
N VAL A 135 2.25 -5.04 23.39
CA VAL A 135 1.96 -3.64 23.07
C VAL A 135 1.11 -3.55 21.80
N TYR A 136 1.33 -4.49 20.88
CA TYR A 136 0.59 -4.57 19.61
C TYR A 136 -0.86 -5.01 19.84
N GLU A 137 -1.10 -6.06 20.63
CA GLU A 137 -2.47 -6.46 20.99
C GLU A 137 -3.20 -5.35 21.73
N LEU A 138 -2.51 -4.61 22.62
CA LEU A 138 -3.13 -3.47 23.30
C LEU A 138 -3.48 -2.34 22.33
N VAL A 139 -2.61 -1.99 21.37
CA VAL A 139 -2.85 -0.91 20.39
C VAL A 139 -3.84 -1.37 19.30
N GLU A 140 -3.82 -2.63 18.89
CA GLU A 140 -4.74 -3.21 17.90
C GLU A 140 -6.14 -3.42 18.49
N GLU A 141 -6.27 -3.99 19.71
CA GLU A 141 -7.54 -4.05 20.46
C GLU A 141 -8.08 -2.63 20.69
N TYR A 142 -7.20 -1.66 20.96
CA TYR A 142 -7.55 -0.26 21.17
C TYR A 142 -8.03 0.46 19.91
N THR A 143 -7.35 0.28 18.78
CA THR A 143 -7.69 0.98 17.53
C THR A 143 -8.86 0.32 16.80
N SER A 144 -8.95 -1.02 16.82
CA SER A 144 -10.01 -1.75 16.11
C SER A 144 -11.34 -1.84 16.88
N THR A 145 -11.31 -2.05 18.20
CA THR A 145 -12.52 -2.28 19.00
C THR A 145 -13.21 -0.97 19.39
N GLN A 146 -12.46 0.11 19.66
CA GLN A 146 -13.06 1.37 20.13
C GLN A 146 -13.56 2.28 18.99
N LEU A 147 -12.99 2.21 17.79
CA LEU A 147 -13.48 2.97 16.62
C LEU A 147 -14.82 2.41 16.11
N ALA A 148 -14.93 1.07 16.01
CA ALA A 148 -16.17 0.43 15.57
C ALA A 148 -17.34 0.68 16.55
N ASN A 149 -17.07 0.59 17.85
CA ASN A 149 -18.12 0.77 18.87
C ASN A 149 -18.54 2.24 19.05
N LEU A 150 -17.64 3.20 18.84
CA LEU A 150 -17.96 4.64 18.91
C LEU A 150 -18.72 5.11 17.68
N ASP A 151 -18.35 4.65 16.48
CA ASP A 151 -19.09 4.96 15.24
C ASP A 151 -20.51 4.35 15.27
N GLU A 152 -20.66 3.11 15.75
CA GLU A 152 -21.98 2.50 15.98
C GLU A 152 -22.82 3.31 17.01
N LEU A 153 -22.19 3.86 18.03
CA LEU A 153 -22.85 4.68 19.07
C LEU A 153 -23.25 6.06 18.53
N LEU A 154 -22.43 6.66 17.65
CA LEU A 154 -22.69 7.94 16.98
C LEU A 154 -23.85 7.86 15.97
N GLU A 155 -24.07 6.70 15.36
CA GLU A 155 -25.14 6.46 14.40
C GLU A 155 -26.49 6.10 15.05
N HIS A 156 -26.51 5.84 16.37
CA HIS A 156 -27.70 5.39 17.07
C HIS A 156 -28.65 6.56 17.43
N PRO A 157 -29.93 6.55 16.99
CA PRO A 157 -30.83 7.71 17.08
C PRO A 157 -31.26 8.08 18.49
N ASP A 158 -31.21 7.13 19.43
CA ASP A 158 -31.67 7.31 20.81
C ASP A 158 -30.56 7.70 21.80
N VAL A 159 -29.32 7.88 21.32
CA VAL A 159 -28.17 8.25 22.16
C VAL A 159 -28.17 9.75 22.46
N GLN A 160 -27.84 10.11 23.70
CA GLN A 160 -27.83 11.51 24.13
C GLN A 160 -26.61 12.27 23.57
N GLN A 161 -26.84 13.25 22.69
CA GLN A 161 -25.76 13.98 21.97
C GLN A 161 -24.73 14.67 22.88
N ASP A 162 -25.17 15.25 24.00
CA ASP A 162 -24.29 15.96 24.94
C ASP A 162 -23.47 15.00 25.82
N LEU A 163 -23.95 13.78 26.03
CA LEU A 163 -23.16 12.70 26.62
C LEU A 163 -22.09 12.22 25.63
N MET A 164 -22.45 12.09 24.34
CA MET A 164 -21.53 11.68 23.28
C MET A 164 -20.37 12.65 23.10
N GLU A 165 -20.64 13.95 23.08
CA GLU A 165 -19.59 14.96 23.00
C GLU A 165 -18.55 14.80 24.12
N ARG A 166 -18.98 14.49 25.36
CA ARG A 166 -18.05 14.28 26.48
C ARG A 166 -17.33 12.94 26.43
N LEU A 167 -17.97 11.88 25.92
CA LEU A 167 -17.32 10.59 25.72
C LEU A 167 -16.25 10.68 24.62
N VAL A 168 -16.56 11.37 23.52
CA VAL A 168 -15.62 11.62 22.41
C VAL A 168 -14.44 12.48 22.88
N ASP A 169 -14.69 13.59 23.57
CA ASP A 169 -13.63 14.44 24.13
C ASP A 169 -12.67 13.61 25.01
N ARG A 170 -13.22 12.82 25.94
CA ARG A 170 -12.43 12.02 26.87
C ARG A 170 -11.69 10.88 26.18
N TYR A 171 -12.27 10.34 25.11
CA TYR A 171 -11.65 9.34 24.24
C TYR A 171 -10.47 9.94 23.47
N ASP A 172 -10.66 11.08 22.82
CA ASP A 172 -9.61 11.76 22.07
C ASP A 172 -8.43 12.18 22.96
N ASP A 173 -8.69 12.70 24.16
CA ASP A 173 -7.67 13.04 25.14
C ASP A 173 -6.85 11.81 25.56
N ARG A 174 -7.52 10.69 25.85
CA ARG A 174 -6.85 9.44 26.23
C ARG A 174 -6.07 8.85 25.06
N ARG A 175 -6.61 8.91 23.84
CA ARG A 175 -5.93 8.49 22.61
C ARG A 175 -4.65 9.25 22.41
N GLU A 176 -4.71 10.56 22.53
CA GLU A 176 -3.54 11.39 22.35
C GLU A 176 -2.49 11.11 23.44
N LYS A 177 -2.90 10.84 24.68
CA LYS A 177 -1.99 10.48 25.77
C LYS A 177 -1.32 9.11 25.59
N ILE A 178 -2.07 8.09 25.13
CA ILE A 178 -1.52 6.77 24.81
C ILE A 178 -0.57 6.87 23.62
N ARG A 179 -0.97 7.60 22.58
CA ARG A 179 -0.15 7.89 21.39
C ARG A 179 1.16 8.59 21.77
N GLN A 180 1.10 9.61 22.63
CA GLN A 180 2.28 10.33 23.12
C GLN A 180 3.18 9.44 23.99
N GLY A 181 2.60 8.63 24.90
CA GLY A 181 3.37 7.66 25.68
C GLY A 181 4.08 6.60 24.81
N PHE A 182 3.45 6.20 23.70
CA PHE A 182 4.08 5.36 22.69
C PHE A 182 5.22 6.08 21.96
N PHE A 183 5.03 7.34 21.54
CA PHE A 183 6.10 8.14 20.92
C PHE A 183 7.30 8.30 21.86
N VAL A 184 7.10 8.55 23.15
CA VAL A 184 8.17 8.66 24.15
C VAL A 184 8.90 7.34 24.33
N TYR A 185 8.18 6.21 24.38
CA TYR A 185 8.79 4.87 24.41
C TYR A 185 9.65 4.62 23.17
N VAL A 186 9.14 4.95 21.98
CA VAL A 186 9.84 4.82 20.70
C VAL A 186 11.08 5.71 20.62
N GLU A 187 11.00 6.95 21.10
CA GLU A 187 12.11 7.91 21.13
C GLU A 187 13.20 7.53 22.14
N ALA A 188 12.83 6.92 23.28
CA ALA A 188 13.76 6.58 24.35
C ALA A 188 14.44 5.20 24.18
N HIS A 189 13.76 4.23 23.57
CA HIS A 189 14.23 2.85 23.47
C HIS A 189 14.60 2.42 22.05
N GLY A 190 14.27 3.21 21.03
CA GLY A 190 14.47 2.85 19.63
C GLY A 190 13.54 1.71 19.19
N LEU A 191 13.21 1.67 17.89
CA LEU A 191 12.35 0.64 17.29
C LEU A 191 13.10 -0.68 16.99
N GLU A 192 14.13 -0.99 17.78
CA GLU A 192 15.24 -1.88 17.41
C GLU A 192 14.86 -3.35 17.13
N HIS A 193 13.64 -3.81 17.43
CA HIS A 193 13.23 -5.20 17.14
C HIS A 193 11.90 -5.36 16.40
N MET A 194 11.12 -4.28 16.22
CA MET A 194 9.82 -4.36 15.55
C MET A 194 9.79 -3.62 14.21
N VAL A 195 10.67 -2.63 14.03
CA VAL A 195 10.72 -1.89 12.78
C VAL A 195 11.85 -2.36 11.90
N GLU A 196 12.96 -2.92 12.38
CA GLU A 196 14.03 -3.37 11.47
C GLU A 196 13.54 -4.33 10.37
N ALA A 197 12.66 -5.29 10.68
CA ALA A 197 12.09 -6.19 9.66
C ALA A 197 11.13 -5.49 8.69
N ILE A 198 10.34 -4.52 9.18
CA ILE A 198 9.37 -3.77 8.37
C ILE A 198 10.06 -2.64 7.57
N GLU A 199 10.97 -1.87 8.18
CA GLU A 199 11.87 -0.91 7.52
C GLU A 199 12.74 -1.62 6.49
N SER A 200 13.35 -2.76 6.81
CA SER A 200 14.13 -3.53 5.83
C SER A 200 13.26 -4.05 4.70
N ALA A 201 12.03 -4.52 4.98
CA ALA A 201 11.07 -4.91 3.94
C ALA A 201 10.63 -3.71 3.08
N VAL A 202 10.35 -2.55 3.69
CA VAL A 202 9.94 -1.33 2.98
C VAL A 202 11.09 -0.76 2.15
N GLU A 203 12.31 -0.75 2.68
CA GLU A 203 13.52 -0.34 1.97
C GLU A 203 13.78 -1.27 0.79
N ALA A 204 13.72 -2.59 1.00
CA ALA A 204 13.90 -3.58 -0.06
C ALA A 204 12.82 -3.46 -1.16
N VAL A 205 11.55 -3.23 -0.78
CA VAL A 205 10.43 -3.00 -1.72
C VAL A 205 10.61 -1.69 -2.47
N ASN A 206 11.03 -0.60 -1.82
CA ASN A 206 11.27 0.68 -2.49
C ASN A 206 12.43 0.56 -3.50
N ASP A 207 13.53 -0.09 -3.13
CA ASP A 207 14.65 -0.34 -4.03
C ASP A 207 14.22 -1.22 -5.21
N ALA A 208 13.40 -2.24 -4.96
CA ALA A 208 12.87 -3.12 -5.99
C ALA A 208 11.92 -2.38 -6.95
N SER A 209 11.03 -1.55 -6.41
CA SER A 209 10.12 -0.72 -7.21
C SER A 209 10.89 0.30 -8.06
N ALA A 210 11.96 0.90 -7.53
CA ALA A 210 12.81 1.81 -8.28
C ALA A 210 13.53 1.08 -9.43
N GLU A 211 14.11 -0.09 -9.15
CA GLU A 211 14.76 -0.93 -10.16
C GLU A 211 13.77 -1.38 -11.24
N ARG A 212 12.56 -1.80 -10.82
CA ARG A 212 11.48 -2.21 -11.72
C ARG A 212 11.08 -1.12 -12.69
N GLU A 213 10.91 0.10 -12.19
CA GLU A 213 10.56 1.25 -13.02
C GLU A 213 11.69 1.63 -13.98
N GLN A 214 12.94 1.55 -13.53
CA GLN A 214 14.10 1.75 -14.39
C GLN A 214 14.13 0.70 -15.52
N VAL A 215 13.92 -0.58 -15.20
CA VAL A 215 13.86 -1.65 -16.21
C VAL A 215 12.71 -1.43 -17.19
N ARG A 216 11.55 -0.92 -16.74
CA ARG A 216 10.44 -0.58 -17.65
C ARG A 216 10.80 0.52 -18.63
N GLU A 217 11.46 1.56 -18.17
CA GLU A 217 11.85 2.67 -19.03
C GLU A 217 12.93 2.22 -20.02
N GLU A 218 13.94 1.49 -19.57
CA GLU A 218 14.99 0.92 -20.45
C GLU A 218 14.36 -0.01 -21.51
N LEU A 219 13.42 -0.89 -21.12
CA LEU A 219 12.71 -1.74 -22.08
C LEU A 219 11.87 -0.93 -23.08
N ARG A 220 11.20 0.14 -22.62
CA ARG A 220 10.41 1.01 -23.48
C ARG A 220 11.28 1.69 -24.52
N GLU A 221 12.44 2.22 -24.11
CA GLU A 221 13.41 2.83 -25.01
C GLU A 221 13.89 1.81 -26.07
N GLU A 222 14.20 0.58 -25.66
CA GLU A 222 14.61 -0.50 -26.57
C GLU A 222 13.51 -0.87 -27.58
N VAL A 223 12.25 -0.93 -27.14
CA VAL A 223 11.10 -1.19 -28.03
C VAL A 223 10.88 -0.04 -29.01
N GLU A 224 11.00 1.21 -28.55
CA GLU A 224 10.88 2.39 -29.42
C GLU A 224 12.03 2.48 -30.43
N GLU A 225 13.24 2.11 -30.03
CA GLU A 225 14.38 1.96 -30.94
C GLU A 225 14.15 0.83 -31.94
N ALA A 226 13.61 -0.31 -31.50
CA ALA A 226 13.28 -1.43 -32.38
C ALA A 226 12.23 -1.05 -33.43
N ILE A 227 11.20 -0.31 -33.05
CA ILE A 227 10.19 0.20 -33.99
C ILE A 227 10.82 1.15 -35.01
N ARG A 228 11.70 2.07 -34.57
CA ARG A 228 12.42 3.00 -35.45
C ARG A 228 13.39 2.28 -36.40
N GLY A 229 14.05 1.21 -35.95
CA GLY A 229 14.94 0.39 -36.78
C GLY A 229 14.18 -0.47 -37.81
N ARG A 230 12.94 -0.87 -37.51
CA ARG A 230 12.13 -1.77 -38.33
C ARG A 230 11.44 -1.12 -39.54
N GLU A 231 11.46 0.21 -39.65
CA GLU A 231 10.89 0.93 -40.81
C GLU A 231 11.64 0.68 -42.14
N GLY A 232 12.72 -0.12 -42.14
CA GLY A 232 13.38 -0.64 -43.35
C GLY A 232 12.80 -1.97 -43.84
N GLY A 233 11.85 -1.92 -44.79
CA GLY A 233 11.13 -3.08 -45.31
C GLY A 233 12.00 -4.21 -45.89
N THR A 234 12.15 -5.31 -45.15
CA THR A 234 12.87 -6.52 -45.58
C THR A 234 11.99 -7.52 -46.34
N LEU A 235 10.70 -7.60 -46.00
CA LEU A 235 9.74 -8.52 -46.66
C LEU A 235 9.35 -8.09 -48.08
N LEU A 236 9.15 -6.78 -48.31
CA LEU A 236 8.81 -6.25 -49.64
C LEU A 236 9.96 -6.47 -50.62
N THR A 237 11.20 -6.24 -50.17
CA THR A 237 12.39 -6.32 -51.01
C THR A 237 12.69 -7.75 -51.47
N ARG A 238 12.30 -8.77 -50.69
CA ARG A 238 12.42 -10.18 -51.09
C ARG A 238 11.48 -10.57 -52.23
N GLN A 239 10.22 -10.11 -52.19
CA GLN A 239 9.26 -10.38 -53.26
C GLN A 239 9.65 -9.70 -54.57
N GLU A 240 10.20 -8.49 -54.48
CA GLU A 240 10.75 -7.76 -55.63
C GLU A 240 11.92 -8.52 -56.26
N LEU A 241 12.89 -8.96 -55.46
CA LEU A 241 14.03 -9.77 -55.94
C LEU A 241 13.60 -11.07 -56.63
N GLU A 242 12.61 -11.78 -56.08
CA GLU A 242 12.11 -13.01 -56.69
C GLU A 242 11.41 -12.76 -58.02
N SER A 243 10.67 -11.66 -58.12
CA SER A 243 10.01 -11.23 -59.36
C SER A 243 11.03 -10.85 -60.43
N GLU A 244 12.07 -10.08 -60.07
CA GLU A 244 13.17 -9.68 -60.96
C GLU A 244 13.96 -10.90 -61.46
N LEU A 245 14.31 -11.84 -60.56
CA LEU A 245 14.97 -13.10 -60.93
C LEU A 245 14.14 -13.98 -61.87
N GLN A 246 12.81 -13.99 -61.69
CA GLN A 246 11.91 -14.75 -62.54
C GLN A 246 11.80 -14.12 -63.94
N GLY A 247 11.77 -12.78 -64.01
CA GLY A 247 11.83 -12.02 -65.26
C GLY A 247 13.09 -12.32 -66.07
N LEU A 248 14.27 -12.27 -65.43
CA LEU A 248 15.55 -12.55 -66.09
C LEU A 248 15.65 -13.99 -66.62
N ARG A 249 15.11 -14.98 -65.88
CA ARG A 249 15.06 -16.37 -66.36
C ARG A 249 14.19 -16.52 -67.61
N GLN A 250 13.10 -15.76 -67.69
CA GLN A 250 12.21 -15.78 -68.83
C GLN A 250 12.85 -15.15 -70.07
N GLU A 251 13.57 -14.03 -69.90
CA GLU A 251 14.35 -13.40 -70.99
C GLU A 251 15.52 -14.27 -71.48
N LEU A 252 16.21 -14.96 -70.58
CA LEU A 252 17.25 -15.93 -70.95
C LEU A 252 16.71 -17.07 -71.82
N SER A 253 15.50 -17.54 -71.51
CA SER A 253 14.82 -18.60 -72.26
C SER A 253 14.29 -18.10 -73.61
N GLY A 254 14.04 -16.80 -73.72
CA GLY A 254 13.54 -16.12 -74.93
C GLY A 254 14.62 -15.68 -75.92
N GLY A 255 15.90 -15.86 -75.61
CA GLY A 255 17.02 -15.47 -76.49
C GLY A 255 17.39 -13.98 -76.42
N GLY A 256 17.26 -13.36 -75.24
CA GLY A 256 17.59 -11.96 -75.01
C GLY A 256 19.07 -11.58 -75.27
N ASP A 257 19.32 -10.28 -75.37
CA ASP A 257 20.65 -9.72 -75.61
C ASP A 257 21.60 -10.05 -74.44
N ALA A 258 22.71 -10.71 -74.77
CA ALA A 258 23.68 -11.21 -73.79
C ALA A 258 24.34 -10.08 -73.00
N ASP A 259 24.52 -8.88 -73.58
CA ASP A 259 25.13 -7.75 -72.88
C ASP A 259 24.12 -7.05 -71.95
N HIS A 260 22.84 -6.97 -72.35
CA HIS A 260 21.76 -6.48 -71.48
C HIS A 260 21.56 -7.40 -70.26
N LEU A 261 21.46 -8.72 -70.48
CA LEU A 261 21.35 -9.72 -69.42
C LEU A 261 22.54 -9.68 -68.45
N ARG A 262 23.75 -9.38 -68.95
CA ARG A 262 24.94 -9.23 -68.11
C ARG A 262 24.87 -7.99 -67.22
N SER A 263 24.31 -6.89 -67.74
CA SER A 263 24.12 -5.65 -66.99
C SER A 263 23.07 -5.83 -65.88
N GLU A 264 21.92 -6.41 -66.21
CA GLU A 264 20.85 -6.68 -65.24
C GLU A 264 21.31 -7.66 -64.14
N LEU A 265 22.05 -8.72 -64.49
CA LEU A 265 22.66 -9.63 -63.51
C LEU A 265 23.70 -8.93 -62.61
N GLY A 266 24.41 -7.93 -63.15
CA GLY A 266 25.32 -7.09 -62.36
C GLY A 266 24.57 -6.26 -61.33
N GLN A 267 23.51 -5.56 -61.77
CA GLN A 267 22.66 -4.75 -60.87
C GLN A 267 21.99 -5.58 -59.79
N LEU A 268 21.48 -6.77 -60.16
CA LEU A 268 20.82 -7.66 -59.21
C LEU A 268 21.82 -8.26 -58.21
N ARG A 269 23.07 -8.50 -58.62
CA ARG A 269 24.15 -8.90 -57.72
C ARG A 269 24.49 -7.80 -56.73
N ASP A 270 24.68 -6.57 -57.20
CA ASP A 270 25.00 -5.42 -56.35
C ASP A 270 23.88 -5.18 -55.32
N ARG A 271 22.61 -5.36 -55.74
CA ARG A 271 21.44 -5.25 -54.85
C ARG A 271 21.34 -6.39 -53.83
N ILE A 272 21.68 -7.63 -54.20
CA ILE A 272 21.78 -8.75 -53.25
C ILE A 272 22.89 -8.49 -52.22
N GLU A 273 24.04 -7.96 -52.66
CA GLU A 273 25.16 -7.64 -51.76
C GLU A 273 24.78 -6.52 -50.78
N GLU A 274 24.11 -5.46 -51.26
CA GLU A 274 23.57 -4.40 -50.40
C GLU A 274 22.56 -4.94 -49.38
N LEU A 275 21.64 -5.81 -49.80
CA LEU A 275 20.66 -6.40 -48.90
C LEU A 275 21.29 -7.34 -47.88
N SER A 276 22.30 -8.11 -48.27
CA SER A 276 23.00 -9.02 -47.35
C SER A 276 23.74 -8.23 -46.28
N ALA A 277 24.38 -7.10 -46.64
CA ALA A 277 24.99 -6.17 -45.68
C ALA A 277 23.94 -5.51 -44.76
N GLN A 278 22.76 -5.17 -45.27
CA GLN A 278 21.66 -4.66 -44.45
C GLN A 278 21.15 -5.72 -43.45
N GLN A 279 21.04 -6.98 -43.87
CA GLN A 279 20.63 -8.09 -42.98
C GLN A 279 21.69 -8.35 -41.90
N GLU A 280 22.99 -8.32 -42.23
CA GLU A 280 24.07 -8.47 -41.25
C GLU A 280 24.05 -7.34 -40.20
N SER A 281 23.81 -6.11 -40.64
CA SER A 281 23.63 -4.97 -39.73
C SER A 281 22.42 -5.17 -38.81
N ALA A 282 21.28 -5.62 -39.37
CA ALA A 282 20.07 -5.87 -38.59
C ALA A 282 20.24 -7.03 -37.60
N GLU A 283 20.95 -8.10 -37.99
CA GLU A 283 21.28 -9.22 -37.11
C GLU A 283 22.16 -8.78 -35.93
N THR A 284 23.15 -7.93 -36.19
CA THR A 284 24.04 -7.36 -35.15
C THR A 284 23.26 -6.45 -34.19
N GLU A 285 22.36 -5.63 -34.71
CA GLU A 285 21.49 -4.77 -33.92
C GLU A 285 20.55 -5.60 -33.03
N MET A 286 19.93 -6.66 -33.59
CA MET A 286 19.10 -7.58 -32.82
C MET A 286 19.88 -8.35 -31.76
N ALA A 287 21.10 -8.79 -32.05
CA ALA A 287 21.96 -9.43 -31.06
C ALA A 287 22.26 -8.49 -29.90
N THR A 288 22.55 -7.21 -30.19
CA THR A 288 22.77 -6.19 -29.15
C THR A 288 21.53 -5.98 -28.29
N ARG A 289 20.33 -5.99 -28.89
CA ARG A 289 19.07 -5.89 -28.14
C ARG A 289 18.82 -7.09 -27.25
N ILE A 290 18.98 -8.29 -27.79
CA ILE A 290 18.85 -9.54 -27.03
C ILE A 290 19.78 -9.51 -25.82
N ASP A 291 21.04 -9.13 -26.01
CA ASP A 291 22.02 -9.02 -24.91
C ASP A 291 21.58 -8.01 -23.84
N ARG A 292 21.04 -6.85 -24.24
CA ARG A 292 20.53 -5.85 -23.29
C ARG A 292 19.27 -6.32 -22.56
N THR A 293 18.30 -6.88 -23.26
CA THR A 293 17.07 -7.40 -22.65
C THR A 293 17.37 -8.57 -21.70
N ALA A 294 18.35 -9.41 -22.02
CA ALA A 294 18.83 -10.49 -21.13
C ALA A 294 19.50 -9.93 -19.87
N GLN A 295 20.28 -8.86 -19.99
CA GLN A 295 20.84 -8.17 -18.81
C GLN A 295 19.74 -7.57 -17.91
N LEU A 296 18.66 -7.03 -18.49
CA LEU A 296 17.52 -6.55 -17.73
C LEU A 296 16.78 -7.68 -17.00
N GLU A 297 16.64 -8.83 -17.65
CA GLU A 297 16.06 -10.03 -17.02
C GLU A 297 16.91 -10.49 -15.83
N GLU A 298 18.24 -10.60 -16.01
CA GLU A 298 19.17 -11.00 -14.94
C GLU A 298 19.13 -10.03 -13.74
N ARG A 299 19.02 -8.72 -14.01
CA ARG A 299 18.85 -7.71 -12.95
C ARG A 299 17.56 -7.93 -12.15
N LEU A 300 16.44 -8.21 -12.82
CA LEU A 300 15.17 -8.51 -12.13
C LEU A 300 15.24 -9.83 -11.36
N GLU A 301 15.87 -10.88 -11.92
CA GLU A 301 16.07 -12.15 -11.22
C GLU A 301 16.87 -11.98 -9.94
N SER A 302 18.00 -11.27 -9.99
CA SER A 302 18.79 -10.95 -8.80
C SER A 302 17.98 -10.21 -7.75
N LYS A 303 17.10 -9.28 -8.16
CA LYS A 303 16.27 -8.52 -7.21
C LYS A 303 15.14 -9.36 -6.61
N ILE A 304 14.57 -10.28 -7.38
CA ILE A 304 13.60 -11.28 -6.90
C ILE A 304 14.26 -12.13 -5.82
N ASP A 305 15.47 -12.68 -6.08
CA ASP A 305 16.20 -13.50 -5.11
C ASP A 305 16.49 -12.72 -3.81
N ASP A 306 16.90 -11.46 -3.91
CA ASP A 306 17.13 -10.58 -2.76
C ASP A 306 15.86 -10.32 -1.93
N LEU A 307 14.72 -10.13 -2.59
CA LEU A 307 13.43 -9.95 -1.94
C LEU A 307 12.91 -11.25 -1.32
N GLU A 308 13.07 -12.39 -1.98
CA GLU A 308 12.70 -13.70 -1.42
C GLU A 308 13.49 -13.97 -0.13
N ALA A 309 14.80 -13.72 -0.15
CA ALA A 309 15.63 -13.85 1.04
C ALA A 309 15.24 -12.84 2.15
N THR A 310 14.77 -11.65 1.79
CA THR A 310 14.27 -10.64 2.75
C THR A 310 12.92 -11.06 3.35
N ARG A 311 12.03 -11.63 2.55
CA ARG A 311 10.78 -12.24 3.01
C ARG A 311 11.06 -13.39 3.99
N GLU A 312 11.97 -14.29 3.66
CA GLU A 312 12.33 -15.41 4.54
C GLU A 312 12.88 -14.93 5.88
N ARG A 313 13.77 -13.92 5.88
CA ARG A 313 14.27 -13.30 7.11
C ARG A 313 13.15 -12.62 7.91
N ALA A 314 12.27 -11.88 7.25
CA ALA A 314 11.14 -11.23 7.89
C ALA A 314 10.21 -12.24 8.59
N VAL A 315 9.98 -13.40 8.00
CA VAL A 315 9.18 -14.48 8.60
C VAL A 315 9.92 -15.17 9.77
N ALA A 316 11.26 -15.26 9.70
CA ALA A 316 12.07 -15.96 10.70
C ALA A 316 12.39 -15.12 11.95
N ASP A 317 12.60 -13.81 11.79
CA ASP A 317 13.20 -12.94 12.81
C ASP A 317 12.17 -12.06 13.57
N ALA A 318 10.93 -11.96 13.07
CA ALA A 318 9.89 -11.14 13.68
C ALA A 318 8.84 -11.97 14.46
N THR A 319 8.07 -11.32 15.32
CA THR A 319 6.86 -11.93 15.89
C THR A 319 5.93 -12.40 14.76
N GLU A 320 5.15 -13.46 14.98
CA GLU A 320 4.36 -14.13 13.94
C GLU A 320 3.54 -13.15 13.08
N GLU A 321 3.02 -12.09 13.69
CA GLU A 321 2.22 -11.07 13.00
C GLU A 321 3.03 -9.98 12.28
N ALA A 322 4.12 -9.47 12.88
CA ALA A 322 4.99 -8.48 12.24
C ALA A 322 5.76 -9.10 11.05
N GLY A 323 6.17 -10.36 11.19
CA GLY A 323 6.76 -11.14 10.12
C GLY A 323 5.78 -11.40 8.99
N GLN A 324 4.51 -11.71 9.30
CA GLN A 324 3.45 -11.83 8.30
C GLN A 324 3.18 -10.52 7.55
N LYS A 325 3.16 -9.37 8.24
CA LYS A 325 2.94 -8.05 7.62
C LYS A 325 4.13 -7.64 6.73
N ALA A 326 5.36 -7.82 7.19
CA ALA A 326 6.55 -7.58 6.37
C ALA A 326 6.63 -8.53 5.17
N ALA A 327 6.31 -9.81 5.36
CA ALA A 327 6.24 -10.78 4.27
C ALA A 327 5.16 -10.42 3.24
N ALA A 328 3.97 -10.01 3.67
CA ALA A 328 2.88 -9.60 2.78
C ALA A 328 3.23 -8.37 1.93
N LEU A 329 3.99 -7.42 2.48
CA LEU A 329 4.49 -6.26 1.74
C LEU A 329 5.47 -6.68 0.64
N VAL A 330 6.41 -7.58 0.97
CA VAL A 330 7.40 -8.10 0.00
C VAL A 330 6.75 -8.99 -1.06
N GLU A 331 5.76 -9.81 -0.69
CA GLU A 331 5.01 -10.67 -1.61
C GLU A 331 4.36 -9.88 -2.75
N ASN A 332 3.78 -8.71 -2.47
CA ASN A 332 3.14 -7.93 -3.50
C ASN A 332 4.13 -7.39 -4.56
N GLU A 333 5.34 -7.01 -4.16
CA GLU A 333 6.37 -6.56 -5.11
C GLU A 333 7.02 -7.75 -5.84
N LEU A 334 7.19 -8.89 -5.15
CA LEU A 334 7.66 -10.13 -5.76
C LEU A 334 6.75 -10.55 -6.93
N ASP A 335 5.44 -10.54 -6.73
CA ASP A 335 4.47 -10.86 -7.79
C ASP A 335 4.63 -9.93 -9.01
N GLN A 336 4.83 -8.62 -8.77
CA GLN A 336 4.99 -7.63 -9.83
C GLN A 336 6.32 -7.79 -10.59
N LEU A 337 7.41 -8.09 -9.90
CA LEU A 337 8.71 -8.36 -10.54
C LEU A 337 8.69 -9.66 -11.34
N GLN A 338 8.05 -10.71 -10.82
CA GLN A 338 7.91 -11.98 -11.53
C GLN A 338 7.10 -11.80 -12.82
N GLU A 339 6.01 -11.04 -12.79
CA GLU A 339 5.24 -10.71 -13.98
C GLU A 339 6.09 -9.95 -15.01
N GLN A 340 6.88 -8.97 -14.57
CA GLN A 340 7.74 -8.19 -15.47
C GLN A 340 8.89 -9.02 -16.05
N ARG A 341 9.49 -9.92 -15.28
CA ARG A 341 10.49 -10.88 -15.77
C ARG A 341 9.89 -11.80 -16.84
N ASP A 342 8.67 -12.30 -16.61
CA ASP A 342 8.01 -13.19 -17.58
C ASP A 342 7.65 -12.44 -18.89
N GLN A 343 7.35 -11.14 -18.81
CA GLN A 343 7.21 -10.27 -19.98
C GLN A 343 8.54 -10.13 -20.74
N LEU A 344 9.67 -9.88 -20.03
CA LEU A 344 11.00 -9.80 -20.64
C LEU A 344 11.40 -11.11 -21.33
N ARG A 345 11.17 -12.26 -20.68
CA ARG A 345 11.41 -13.59 -21.28
C ARG A 345 10.63 -13.79 -22.57
N THR A 346 9.36 -13.42 -22.57
CA THR A 346 8.52 -13.50 -23.77
C THR A 346 9.05 -12.63 -24.89
N GLU A 347 9.59 -11.45 -24.55
CA GLU A 347 10.19 -10.54 -25.50
C GLU A 347 11.54 -11.04 -26.03
N LEU A 348 12.38 -11.63 -25.18
CA LEU A 348 13.62 -12.31 -25.59
C LEU A 348 13.33 -13.43 -26.59
N ASP A 349 12.40 -14.31 -26.24
CA ASP A 349 11.91 -15.37 -27.13
C ASP A 349 11.45 -14.82 -28.50
N ARG A 350 10.80 -13.65 -28.50
CA ARG A 350 10.34 -12.98 -29.73
C ARG A 350 11.54 -12.46 -30.53
N LEU A 351 12.48 -11.76 -29.89
CA LEU A 351 13.66 -11.19 -30.53
C LEU A 351 14.59 -12.27 -31.08
N GLU A 352 14.77 -13.38 -30.36
CA GLU A 352 15.57 -14.51 -30.81
C GLU A 352 14.98 -15.16 -32.07
N ARG A 353 13.66 -15.37 -32.10
CA ARG A 353 12.97 -15.87 -33.31
C ARG A 353 13.11 -14.90 -34.48
N GLU A 354 12.96 -13.61 -34.24
CA GLU A 354 13.14 -12.59 -35.27
C GLU A 354 14.57 -12.57 -35.82
N ARG A 355 15.58 -12.72 -34.96
CA ARG A 355 16.99 -12.86 -35.38
C ARG A 355 17.20 -14.12 -36.22
N GLU A 356 16.64 -15.25 -35.82
CA GLU A 356 16.73 -16.50 -36.58
C GLU A 356 16.09 -16.39 -37.98
N GLU A 357 14.96 -15.69 -38.10
CA GLU A 357 14.31 -15.41 -39.39
C GLU A 357 15.18 -14.53 -40.30
N ILE A 358 15.83 -13.51 -39.73
CA ILE A 358 16.78 -12.63 -40.42
C ILE A 358 17.99 -13.44 -40.91
N ALA A 359 18.59 -14.23 -40.03
CA ALA A 359 19.76 -15.06 -40.36
C ALA A 359 19.43 -16.09 -41.46
N ALA A 360 18.29 -16.79 -41.36
CA ALA A 360 17.83 -17.72 -42.39
C ALA A 360 17.56 -17.03 -43.74
N THR A 361 17.09 -15.78 -43.70
CA THR A 361 16.89 -14.97 -44.91
C THR A 361 18.22 -14.60 -45.56
N ARG A 362 19.22 -14.20 -44.76
CA ARG A 362 20.58 -13.91 -45.23
C ARG A 362 21.22 -15.13 -45.89
N ASP A 363 21.21 -16.28 -45.21
CA ASP A 363 21.79 -17.51 -45.75
C ASP A 363 21.12 -17.92 -47.08
N SER A 364 19.80 -17.70 -47.22
CA SER A 364 19.10 -17.93 -48.49
C SER A 364 19.51 -16.95 -49.60
N LEU A 365 19.83 -15.69 -49.27
CA LEU A 365 20.33 -14.71 -50.23
C LEU A 365 21.75 -15.06 -50.70
N ASP A 366 22.62 -15.47 -49.77
CA ASP A 366 23.99 -15.89 -50.05
C ASP A 366 24.01 -17.14 -50.97
N GLU A 367 23.18 -18.15 -50.67
CA GLU A 367 23.00 -19.32 -51.53
C GLU A 367 22.51 -18.95 -52.94
N LYS A 368 21.57 -17.99 -53.04
CA LYS A 368 21.07 -17.48 -54.33
C LYS A 368 22.18 -16.75 -55.10
N GLN A 369 23.05 -16.01 -54.43
CA GLN A 369 24.20 -15.34 -55.04
C GLN A 369 25.23 -16.36 -55.58
N GLU A 370 25.57 -17.38 -54.79
CA GLU A 370 26.48 -18.46 -55.19
C GLU A 370 25.92 -19.29 -56.36
N SER A 371 24.63 -19.63 -56.31
CA SER A 371 23.97 -20.39 -57.38
C SER A 371 23.91 -19.61 -58.70
N SER A 372 23.70 -18.28 -58.63
CA SER A 372 23.72 -17.40 -59.79
C SER A 372 25.13 -17.23 -60.35
N THR A 373 26.14 -17.17 -59.47
CA THR A 373 27.55 -17.07 -59.87
C THR A 373 28.08 -18.38 -60.48
N SER A 374 27.62 -19.54 -60.02
CA SER A 374 28.02 -20.85 -60.55
C SER A 374 27.30 -21.24 -61.85
N ARG A 375 26.06 -20.80 -62.06
CA ARG A 375 25.32 -21.01 -63.32
C ARG A 375 25.82 -20.18 -64.50
N PHE A 376 26.52 -19.08 -64.23
CA PHE A 376 27.17 -18.25 -65.25
C PHE A 376 28.69 -18.30 -65.08
N PRO A 377 29.37 -19.41 -65.46
CA PRO A 377 30.83 -19.43 -65.43
C PRO A 377 31.34 -18.34 -66.38
N ARG A 378 32.36 -17.60 -65.93
CA ARG A 378 33.19 -16.73 -66.77
C ARG A 378 33.58 -17.53 -68.01
N SER A 379 32.98 -17.24 -69.17
CA SER A 379 33.46 -17.82 -70.41
C SER A 379 34.84 -17.20 -70.67
N SER A 380 35.84 -18.04 -70.44
CA SER A 380 37.23 -17.81 -70.76
C SER A 380 37.36 -17.25 -72.16
N SER A 381 37.98 -16.07 -72.24
CA SER A 381 38.95 -15.71 -73.27
C SER A 381 39.18 -16.81 -74.32
N HIS A 382 38.53 -16.69 -75.47
CA HIS A 382 39.08 -17.22 -76.70
C HIS A 382 39.63 -16.06 -77.52
N SER A 383 40.92 -15.84 -77.29
CA SER A 383 41.87 -15.42 -78.31
C SER A 383 41.53 -16.11 -79.64
N ARG A 384 41.29 -15.31 -80.68
CA ARG A 384 41.65 -15.69 -82.03
C ARG A 384 42.20 -14.49 -82.76
N ALA A 385 43.52 -14.44 -82.77
CA ALA A 385 44.30 -13.80 -83.83
C ALA A 385 43.87 -14.37 -85.19
N THR A 386 43.59 -13.48 -86.14
CA THR A 386 44.19 -13.41 -87.49
C THR A 386 43.79 -12.09 -88.12
#